data_AF-A0A2A1KAX9-F1
#
_entry.id   AF-A0A2A1KAX9-F1
#
_cell.length_a   1.000
_cell.length_b   1.000
_cell.length_c   1.000
_cell.angle_alpha   90.00
_cell.angle_beta   90.00
_cell.angle_gamma   90.00
#
_symmetry.space_group_name_H-M   'P 1'
#
loop_
_entity.id
_entity.type
_entity.pdbx_description
1 polymer ?
#
loop_
_entity_poly.entity_id
_entity_poly.type
_entity_poly.pdbx_seq_one_letter_code
_entity_poly.pdbx_strand_id
1 'polypeptide(L)'
;MNNNKIFWINIFMTLLFLGFNIIVTYNADLDDFFWLIPGLTISGITIVLSLSTALICKNLVSEVIFLINIVMLLYYIYPMVYTFF
;
A
#
# COMPACT_ATOMS: atom_id res chain seq x y z
N MET A 1 -12.12 16.77 -11.04
CA MET A 1 -12.34 15.96 -9.81
C MET A 1 -11.75 16.77 -8.66
N ASN A 2 -12.50 17.11 -7.61
CA ASN A 2 -12.00 18.01 -6.57
C ASN A 2 -10.76 17.39 -5.90
N ASN A 3 -9.58 18.01 -6.01
CA ASN A 3 -8.29 17.46 -5.54
C ASN A 3 -8.37 16.98 -4.08
N ASN A 4 -9.20 17.66 -3.27
CA ASN A 4 -9.46 17.29 -1.89
C ASN A 4 -10.08 15.87 -1.75
N LYS A 5 -10.98 15.47 -2.66
CA LYS A 5 -11.59 14.13 -2.62
C LYS A 5 -10.57 13.03 -2.91
N ILE A 6 -9.70 13.23 -3.90
CA ILE A 6 -8.65 12.28 -4.27
C ILE A 6 -7.65 12.11 -3.12
N PHE A 7 -7.29 13.22 -2.46
CA PHE A 7 -6.45 13.22 -1.27
C PHE A 7 -7.04 12.37 -0.14
N TRP A 8 -8.32 12.59 0.20
CA TRP A 8 -9.00 11.81 1.24
C TRP A 8 -9.12 10.33 0.90
N ILE A 9 -9.39 10.00 -0.37
CA ILE A 9 -9.41 8.60 -0.84
C ILE A 9 -8.03 7.96 -0.66
N ASN A 10 -6.94 8.68 -0.94
CA ASN A 10 -5.59 8.16 -0.75
C ASN A 10 -5.28 7.82 0.71
N ILE A 11 -5.64 8.71 1.64
CA ILE A 11 -5.49 8.46 3.07
C ILE A 11 -6.28 7.23 3.48
N PHE A 12 -7.55 7.16 3.09
CA PHE A 12 -8.43 6.05 3.43
C PHE A 12 -7.89 4.71 2.91
N MET A 13 -7.45 4.66 1.65
CA MET A 13 -6.87 3.46 1.06
C MET A 13 -5.56 3.05 1.74
N THR A 14 -4.71 4.01 2.12
CA THR A 14 -3.47 3.74 2.85
C THR A 14 -3.76 3.15 4.24
N LEU A 15 -4.78 3.66 4.95
CA LEU A 15 -5.20 3.12 6.25
C LEU A 15 -5.79 1.72 6.12
N LEU A 16 -6.59 1.46 5.09
CA LEU A 16 -7.09 0.11 4.80
C LEU A 16 -5.96 -0.87 4.53
N PHE A 17 -4.96 -0.45 3.74
CA PHE A 17 -3.81 -1.29 3.42
C PHE A 17 -2.96 -1.59 4.66
N LEU A 18 -2.76 -0.60 5.53
CA LEU A 18 -2.11 -0.81 6.82
C LEU A 18 -2.91 -1.78 7.70
N GLY A 19 -4.22 -1.59 7.80
CA GLY A 19 -5.10 -2.48 8.57
C GLY A 19 -5.07 -3.91 8.05
N PHE A 20 -5.10 -4.09 6.72
CA PHE A 20 -4.92 -5.39 6.09
C PHE A 20 -3.60 -6.05 6.49
N ASN A 21 -2.48 -5.33 6.41
CA ASN A 21 -1.17 -5.84 6.81
C ASN A 21 -1.15 -6.30 8.27
N ILE A 22 -1.72 -5.50 9.17
CA ILE A 22 -1.81 -5.84 10.60
C ILE A 22 -2.62 -7.12 10.78
N ILE A 23 -3.81 -7.22 10.18
CA ILE A 23 -4.69 -8.39 10.33
C ILE A 23 -4.00 -9.66 9.84
N VAL A 24 -3.38 -9.62 8.66
CA VAL A 24 -2.70 -10.76 8.06
C VAL A 24 -1.50 -11.19 8.89
N THR A 25 -0.67 -10.23 9.32
CA THR A 25 0.55 -10.52 10.10
C THR A 25 0.26 -11.17 11.45
N TYR A 26 -0.85 -10.83 12.11
CA TYR A 26 -1.21 -11.36 13.42
C TYR A 26 -2.17 -12.56 13.37
N ASN A 27 -2.53 -13.05 12.18
CA ASN A 27 -3.40 -14.20 12.03
C ASN A 27 -2.78 -15.22 11.04
N ALA A 28 -2.15 -16.26 11.60
CA ALA A 28 -1.41 -17.25 10.83
C ALA A 28 -2.25 -17.94 9.73
N ASP A 29 -3.52 -18.24 10.02
CA ASP A 29 -4.42 -18.85 9.03
C ASP A 29 -4.70 -17.91 7.84
N LEU A 30 -4.63 -16.59 8.05
CA LEU A 30 -4.78 -15.60 6.98
C LEU A 30 -3.45 -15.30 6.29
N ASP A 31 -2.34 -15.38 7.01
CA ASP A 31 -0.99 -15.14 6.47
C ASP A 31 -0.69 -16.10 5.31
N ASP A 32 -0.89 -17.40 5.53
CA ASP A 32 -0.60 -18.45 4.53
C ASP A 32 -1.33 -18.25 3.19
N PHE A 33 -2.51 -17.63 3.20
CA PHE A 33 -3.34 -17.44 2.01
C PHE A 33 -3.32 -16.02 1.45
N PHE A 34 -3.30 -15.00 2.31
CA PHE A 34 -3.54 -13.61 1.91
C PHE A 34 -2.28 -12.75 1.87
N TRP A 35 -1.18 -13.19 2.48
CA TRP A 35 0.02 -12.37 2.58
C TRP A 35 0.63 -12.06 1.21
N LEU A 36 0.78 -13.06 0.33
CA LEU A 36 1.53 -12.86 -0.90
C LEU A 36 0.71 -12.26 -2.06
N ILE A 37 -0.17 -13.07 -2.67
CA ILE A 37 -0.87 -12.66 -3.91
C ILE A 37 -1.91 -11.56 -3.63
N PRO A 38 -2.79 -11.69 -2.62
CA PRO A 38 -3.71 -10.61 -2.27
C PRO A 38 -2.99 -9.36 -1.75
N GLY A 39 -1.95 -9.54 -0.91
CA GLY A 39 -1.11 -8.45 -0.43
C GLY A 39 -0.45 -7.65 -1.55
N LEU A 40 0.17 -8.32 -2.52
CA LEU A 40 0.72 -7.68 -3.72
C LEU A 40 -0.35 -6.91 -4.50
N THR A 41 -1.51 -7.52 -4.72
CA THR A 41 -2.59 -6.89 -5.50
C THR A 41 -3.07 -5.59 -4.84
N ILE A 42 -3.31 -5.62 -3.53
CA ILE A 42 -3.73 -4.43 -2.76
C ILE A 42 -2.60 -3.39 -2.73
N SER A 43 -1.36 -3.80 -2.54
CA SER A 43 -0.20 -2.91 -2.54
C SER A 43 -0.02 -2.18 -3.87
N GLY A 44 -0.20 -2.89 -4.99
CA GLY A 44 -0.10 -2.31 -6.34
C GLY A 44 -1.18 -1.26 -6.60
N ILE A 45 -2.43 -1.56 -6.25
CA ILE A 45 -3.54 -0.60 -6.37
C ILE A 45 -3.26 0.65 -5.52
N THR A 46 -2.81 0.46 -4.28
CA THR A 46 -2.52 1.55 -3.34
C THR A 46 -1.36 2.43 -3.82
N ILE A 47 -0.32 1.85 -4.43
CA ILE A 47 0.79 2.59 -5.01
C ILE A 47 0.39 3.40 -6.23
N VAL A 48 -0.35 2.80 -7.16
CA VAL A 48 -0.80 3.53 -8.36
C VAL A 48 -1.69 4.71 -7.97
N LEU A 49 -2.59 4.50 -7.01
CA LEU A 49 -3.44 5.55 -6.47
C LEU A 49 -2.61 6.64 -5.79
N SER A 50 -1.72 6.28 -4.88
CA SER A 50 -0.91 7.25 -4.13
C SER A 50 0.05 8.04 -5.02
N LEU A 51 0.68 7.42 -6.02
CA LEU A 51 1.48 8.10 -7.04
C LEU A 51 0.63 9.11 -7.81
N SER A 52 -0.54 8.69 -8.29
CA SER A 52 -1.47 9.57 -9.01
C SER A 52 -1.87 10.77 -8.14
N THR A 53 -2.11 10.55 -6.85
CA THR A 53 -2.48 11.62 -5.93
C THR A 53 -1.33 12.58 -5.65
N ALA A 54 -0.09 12.09 -5.53
CA ALA A 54 1.10 12.91 -5.32
C ALA A 54 1.35 13.83 -6.53
N LEU A 55 1.21 13.30 -7.75
CA LEU A 55 1.36 14.06 -9.00
C LEU A 55 0.29 15.16 -9.17
N ILE A 56 -0.95 14.88 -8.76
CA ILE A 56 -2.08 15.82 -8.90
C ILE A 56 -2.09 16.88 -7.78
N CYS A 57 -1.95 16.45 -6.53
CA CYS A 57 -2.12 17.32 -5.37
C CYS A 57 -0.86 18.13 -5.05
N LYS A 58 0.33 17.66 -5.45
CA LYS A 58 1.62 18.34 -5.29
C LYS A 58 1.84 18.90 -3.89
N ASN A 59 1.45 18.14 -2.88
CA ASN A 59 1.59 18.50 -1.48
C ASN A 59 2.50 17.50 -0.77
N LEU A 60 3.23 17.98 0.25
CA LEU A 60 4.20 17.19 0.99
C LEU A 60 3.56 15.95 1.64
N VAL A 61 2.31 16.06 2.10
CA VAL A 61 1.60 14.97 2.79
C VAL A 61 1.35 13.80 1.82
N SER A 62 0.92 14.06 0.59
CA SER A 62 0.70 13.04 -0.44
C SER A 62 2.00 12.36 -0.86
N GLU A 63 3.10 13.10 -0.93
CA GLU A 63 4.43 12.54 -1.23
C GLU A 63 4.91 11.62 -0.11
N VAL A 64 4.72 12.02 1.15
CA VAL A 64 5.03 11.18 2.32
C VAL A 64 4.17 9.91 2.34
N ILE A 65 2.87 10.02 2.06
CA ILE A 65 1.98 8.86 1.96
C ILE A 65 2.44 7.90 0.85
N PHE A 66 2.82 8.44 -0.31
CA PHE A 66 3.38 7.64 -1.40
C PHE A 66 4.66 6.90 -0.97
N LEU A 67 5.57 7.57 -0.26
CA LEU A 67 6.79 6.95 0.26
C LEU A 67 6.49 5.82 1.26
N ILE A 68 5.53 6.02 2.16
CA ILE A 68 5.09 4.98 3.11
C ILE A 68 4.55 3.76 2.36
N ASN A 69 3.75 3.97 1.32
CA ASN A 69 3.20 2.89 0.50
C ASN A 69 4.29 2.14 -0.27
N ILE A 70 5.35 2.82 -0.73
CA ILE A 70 6.54 2.16 -1.30
C ILE A 70 7.20 1.25 -0.27
N VAL A 71 7.44 1.72 0.95
CA VAL A 71 8.06 0.89 2.00
C VAL A 71 7.22 -0.35 2.30
N MET A 72 5.90 -0.22 2.34
CA MET A 72 4.99 -1.36 2.50
C MET A 72 4.98 -2.30 1.28
N LEU A 73 5.16 -1.83 0.05
CA LEU A 73 5.35 -2.72 -1.11
C LEU A 73 6.67 -3.48 -0.99
N LEU A 74 7.74 -2.83 -0.56
CA LEU A 74 9.04 -3.48 -0.38
C LEU A 74 8.97 -4.62 0.64
N TYR A 75 8.11 -4.53 1.65
CA TYR A 75 7.83 -5.64 2.57
C TYR A 75 7.36 -6.91 1.84
N TYR A 76 6.54 -6.78 0.79
CA TYR A 76 6.09 -7.92 -0.01
C TYR A 76 7.11 -8.38 -1.06
N ILE A 77 7.85 -7.43 -1.67
CA ILE A 77 8.84 -7.76 -2.71
C ILE A 77 10.10 -8.38 -2.12
N TYR A 78 10.56 -7.92 -0.96
CA TYR A 78 11.83 -8.34 -0.36
C TYR A 78 11.94 -9.86 -0.18
N PRO A 79 10.94 -10.55 0.42
CA PRO A 79 10.98 -12.00 0.56
C PRO A 79 10.97 -12.70 -0.79
N MET A 80 10.23 -12.22 -1.79
CA MET A 80 10.23 -12.83 -3.13
C MET A 80 11.60 -12.77 -3.80
N VAL A 81 12.30 -11.65 -3.67
CA VAL A 81 13.66 -11.53 -4.22
C VAL A 81 14.64 -12.42 -3.46
N TYR A 82 14.52 -12.54 -2.13
CA TYR A 82 15.47 -13.31 -1.32
C TYR A 82 15.13 -14.80 -1.14
N THR A 83 13.93 -15.25 -1.49
CA THR A 83 13.55 -16.67 -1.47
C THR A 83 13.67 -17.35 -2.83
N PHE A 84 13.64 -16.58 -3.93
CA PHE A 84 13.81 -17.12 -5.28
C PHE A 84 15.24 -17.01 -5.84
N PHE A 85 16.14 -16.27 -5.19
CA PHE A 85 17.57 -16.18 -5.49
C PHE A 85 18.41 -16.77 -4.35
#